data_AF-A0A9Q6V318-F1
#
_entry.id   AF-A0A9Q6V318-F1
#
_cell.length_a   1.000
_cell.length_b   1.000
_cell.length_c   1.000
_cell.angle_alpha   90.00
_cell.angle_beta   90.00
_cell.angle_gamma   90.00
#
_symmetry.space_group_name_H-M   'P 1'
#
loop_
_entity.id
_entity.type
_entity.pdbx_description
1 polymer ?
#
loop_
_entity_poly.entity_id
_entity_poly.type
_entity_poly.pdbx_seq_one_letter_code
_entity_poly.pdbx_strand_id
1 'polypeptide(L)'
;MGEFSKLVGDVGENIVTHFLDLFGWENHVTNKYVKCHTQKHQKETHGIDALFAYHSPLESKTIENVIVSSKYSSNPYSSVPSTFKAHFEDIALAIECYNKSTLKKEINERLSTNGSYRKVETGVLFYINNDDTPEKQSIINQIKNTQSNSALKYRTIHVIDNKRAAFLFDSITFIRNKYGKDKVNFFYPPTSLNLMMIKKRYYGKIFPVEYISSPIIPFLIEQENNEQPIICMVCSEPYSSNLLDGLISCTRDLVADISQNLMFVFEYYNKLNNKESLDAIRLATDKNINIKITSYNSDFRG
;
A
#
# COMPACT_ATOMS: atom_id res chain seq x y z
N MET A 1 -5.36 35.12 1.49
CA MET A 1 -4.72 34.11 0.61
C MET A 1 -3.78 33.18 1.38
N GLY A 2 -2.94 33.66 2.30
CA GLY A 2 -2.02 32.80 3.07
C GLY A 2 -2.71 31.80 4.03
N GLU A 3 -3.78 32.21 4.72
CA GLU A 3 -4.48 31.35 5.68
C GLU A 3 -5.19 30.15 5.04
N PHE A 4 -5.86 30.37 3.90
CA PHE A 4 -6.50 29.28 3.16
C PHE A 4 -5.46 28.30 2.60
N SER A 5 -4.34 28.80 2.07
CA SER A 5 -3.25 27.92 1.60
C SER A 5 -2.66 27.10 2.74
N LYS A 6 -2.52 27.68 3.93
CA LYS A 6 -2.06 26.96 5.12
C LYS A 6 -3.06 25.88 5.54
N LEU A 7 -4.35 26.22 5.61
CA LEU A 7 -5.42 25.27 5.92
C LEU A 7 -5.44 24.07 4.96
N VAL A 8 -5.28 24.31 3.66
CA VAL A 8 -5.19 23.24 2.65
C VAL A 8 -3.99 22.34 2.93
N GLY A 9 -2.83 22.91 3.26
CA GLY A 9 -1.65 22.16 3.68
C GLY A 9 -1.91 21.30 4.93
N ASP A 10 -2.47 21.90 5.99
CA ASP A 10 -2.76 21.22 7.25
C ASP A 10 -3.74 20.04 7.05
N VAL A 11 -4.76 20.20 6.19
CA VAL A 11 -5.69 19.11 5.83
C VAL A 11 -4.96 17.99 5.09
N GLY A 12 -4.10 18.32 4.14
CA GLY A 12 -3.30 17.34 3.40
C GLY A 12 -2.36 16.53 4.30
N GLU A 13 -1.70 17.20 5.26
CA GLU A 13 -0.83 16.54 6.25
C GLU A 13 -1.61 15.60 7.17
N ASN A 14 -2.80 16.01 7.62
CA ASN A 14 -3.69 15.15 8.43
C ASN A 14 -4.15 13.91 7.67
N ILE A 15 -4.51 14.05 6.39
CA ILE A 15 -4.90 12.91 5.53
C ILE A 15 -3.73 11.93 5.43
N VAL A 16 -2.53 12.41 5.12
CA VAL A 16 -1.36 11.53 4.99
C VAL A 16 -1.03 10.86 6.31
N THR A 17 -1.01 11.60 7.42
CA THR A 17 -0.78 11.03 8.77
C THR A 17 -1.76 9.89 9.06
N HIS A 18 -3.05 10.09 8.74
CA HIS A 18 -4.06 9.05 8.90
C HIS A 18 -3.76 7.79 8.08
N PHE A 19 -3.28 7.94 6.83
CA PHE A 19 -2.83 6.80 6.03
C PHE A 19 -1.61 6.10 6.62
N LEU A 20 -0.62 6.83 7.12
CA LEU A 20 0.57 6.23 7.75
C LEU A 20 0.15 5.40 8.98
N ASP A 21 -0.77 5.89 9.81
CA ASP A 21 -1.33 5.14 10.93
C ASP A 21 -2.14 3.92 10.46
N LEU A 22 -2.94 4.09 9.41
CA LEU A 22 -3.70 3.02 8.79
C LEU A 22 -2.76 1.88 8.32
N PHE A 23 -1.60 2.23 7.78
CA PHE A 23 -0.54 1.33 7.34
C PHE A 23 0.27 0.72 8.49
N GLY A 24 0.04 1.12 9.73
CA GLY A 24 0.84 0.68 10.88
C GLY A 24 2.26 1.25 10.86
N TRP A 25 2.44 2.42 10.24
CA TRP A 25 3.70 3.17 10.19
C TRP A 25 3.73 4.27 11.28
N GLU A 26 3.22 3.95 12.47
CA GLU A 26 2.95 4.92 13.56
C GLU A 26 4.21 5.62 14.10
N ASN A 27 5.40 5.02 13.94
CA ASN A 27 6.69 5.61 14.37
C ASN A 27 7.44 6.32 13.23
N HIS A 28 6.72 6.82 12.23
CA HIS A 28 7.31 7.64 11.17
C HIS A 28 7.82 8.97 11.75
N VAL A 29 8.88 9.51 11.16
CA VAL A 29 9.36 10.85 11.48
C VAL A 29 8.89 11.82 10.39
N THR A 30 8.31 12.94 10.81
CA THR A 30 7.79 13.96 9.89
C THR A 30 8.80 15.07 9.64
N ASN A 31 8.60 15.81 8.55
CA ASN A 31 9.25 17.09 8.25
C ASN A 31 10.78 17.05 8.36
N LYS A 32 11.40 16.09 7.65
CA LYS A 32 12.87 15.96 7.59
C LYS A 32 13.42 16.66 6.36
N TYR A 33 14.62 17.19 6.51
CA TYR A 33 15.40 17.74 5.41
C TYR A 33 16.69 16.93 5.26
N VAL A 34 16.97 16.49 4.03
CA VAL A 34 18.24 15.85 3.69
C VAL A 34 19.10 16.84 2.92
N LYS A 35 20.37 16.96 3.33
CA LYS A 35 21.34 17.77 2.59
C LYS A 35 21.51 17.20 1.18
N CYS A 36 21.50 18.07 0.20
CA CYS A 36 21.78 17.69 -1.17
C CYS A 36 23.25 17.27 -1.29
N HIS A 37 23.49 16.13 -1.93
CA HIS A 37 24.84 15.58 -2.06
C HIS A 37 25.57 16.06 -3.33
N THR A 38 24.90 16.83 -4.21
CA THR A 38 25.44 17.24 -5.51
C THR A 38 24.85 18.57 -5.98
N GLN A 39 25.68 19.44 -6.56
CA GLN A 39 25.23 20.72 -7.12
C GLN A 39 24.33 20.55 -8.36
N LYS A 40 24.34 19.37 -9.00
CA LYS A 40 23.51 19.09 -10.19
C LYS A 40 22.01 19.22 -9.93
N HIS A 41 21.57 19.04 -8.68
CA HIS A 41 20.15 19.15 -8.32
C HIS A 41 19.70 20.62 -8.16
N GLN A 42 20.63 21.58 -8.17
CA GLN A 42 20.33 23.01 -7.99
C GLN A 42 19.52 23.33 -6.72
N LYS A 43 19.72 22.51 -5.67
CA LYS A 43 19.09 22.65 -4.36
C LYS A 43 20.12 22.38 -3.27
N GLU A 44 19.99 23.07 -2.14
CA GLU A 44 20.82 22.82 -0.95
C GLU A 44 20.29 21.66 -0.11
N THR A 45 18.97 21.52 -0.05
CA THR A 45 18.27 20.49 0.73
C THR A 45 17.05 19.95 -0.03
N HIS A 46 16.65 18.72 0.29
CA HIS A 46 15.40 18.11 -0.17
C HIS A 46 14.50 17.82 1.03
N GLY A 47 13.21 18.15 0.90
CA GLY A 47 12.22 17.88 1.93
C GLY A 47 11.69 16.44 1.86
N ILE A 48 11.43 15.85 3.02
CA ILE A 48 10.80 14.55 3.20
C ILE A 48 9.68 14.75 4.21
N ASP A 49 8.44 14.60 3.76
CA ASP A 49 7.26 14.90 4.56
C ASP A 49 7.06 13.84 5.65
N ALA A 50 7.30 12.56 5.32
CA ALA A 50 7.44 11.49 6.30
C ALA A 50 8.52 10.46 5.90
N LEU A 51 9.17 9.88 6.90
CA LEU A 51 10.16 8.83 6.74
C LEU A 51 9.85 7.69 7.71
N PHE A 52 9.76 6.47 7.20
CA PHE A 52 9.53 5.27 7.99
C PHE A 52 10.53 4.19 7.59
N ALA A 53 11.08 3.46 8.55
CA ALA A 53 12.01 2.37 8.26
C ALA A 53 11.67 1.12 9.08
N TYR A 54 11.65 -0.04 8.43
CA TYR A 54 11.24 -1.30 9.04
C TYR A 54 11.93 -2.50 8.39
N HIS A 55 11.97 -3.64 9.09
CA HIS A 55 12.38 -4.91 8.48
C HIS A 55 11.28 -5.40 7.54
N SER A 56 11.62 -5.60 6.26
CA SER A 56 10.65 -6.09 5.28
C SER A 56 10.16 -7.48 5.70
N PRO A 57 8.83 -7.70 5.78
CA PRO A 57 8.27 -9.03 5.96
C PRO A 57 8.21 -9.84 4.65
N LEU A 58 8.50 -9.20 3.50
CA LEU A 58 8.43 -9.82 2.18
C LEU A 58 9.80 -10.29 1.66
N GLU A 59 10.90 -9.73 2.18
CA GLU A 59 12.25 -10.14 1.80
C GLU A 59 13.16 -10.29 3.03
N SER A 60 13.79 -11.46 3.18
CA SER A 60 14.68 -11.78 4.30
C SER A 60 15.88 -10.84 4.35
N LYS A 61 16.23 -10.38 5.55
CA LYS A 61 17.38 -9.49 5.79
C LYS A 61 17.33 -8.20 4.97
N THR A 62 16.13 -7.68 4.70
CA THR A 62 15.94 -6.37 4.07
C THR A 62 15.40 -5.36 5.08
N ILE A 63 15.99 -4.17 5.11
CA ILE A 63 15.43 -2.98 5.76
C ILE A 63 14.87 -2.09 4.65
N GLU A 64 13.59 -1.83 4.73
CA GLU A 64 12.87 -0.93 3.83
C GLU A 64 12.87 0.47 4.44
N ASN A 65 13.29 1.48 3.67
CA ASN A 65 13.24 2.89 4.03
C ASN A 65 12.22 3.56 3.11
N VAL A 66 11.08 3.95 3.67
CA VAL A 66 9.98 4.58 2.94
C VAL A 66 10.10 6.09 3.06
N ILE A 67 10.33 6.74 1.92
CA ILE A 67 10.40 8.20 1.80
C ILE A 67 9.06 8.70 1.25
N VAL A 68 8.32 9.47 2.03
CA VAL A 68 6.99 9.98 1.67
C VAL A 68 7.07 11.44 1.26
N SER A 69 6.42 11.77 0.15
CA SER A 69 6.13 13.14 -0.28
C SER A 69 4.61 13.29 -0.45
N SER A 70 4.05 14.32 0.17
CA SER A 70 2.63 14.66 0.14
C SER A 70 2.40 15.90 -0.71
N LYS A 71 1.48 15.78 -1.66
CA LYS A 71 1.02 16.89 -2.50
C LYS A 71 -0.49 16.86 -2.49
N TYR A 72 -1.06 17.81 -1.74
CA TYR A 72 -2.49 18.00 -1.61
C TYR A 72 -2.90 19.34 -2.20
N SER A 73 -4.00 19.35 -2.96
CA SER A 73 -4.58 20.57 -3.51
C SER A 73 -6.09 20.65 -3.24
N SER A 74 -6.59 21.85 -3.01
CA SER A 74 -8.04 22.08 -2.81
C SER A 74 -8.86 21.89 -4.08
N ASN A 75 -8.23 22.02 -5.25
CA ASN A 75 -8.83 21.86 -6.57
C ASN A 75 -7.99 20.88 -7.39
N PRO A 76 -8.53 20.24 -8.44
CA PRO A 76 -7.71 19.51 -9.41
C PRO A 76 -6.57 20.37 -9.93
N TYR A 77 -5.41 19.75 -10.11
CA TYR A 77 -4.28 20.42 -10.75
C TYR A 77 -4.64 20.79 -12.19
N SER A 78 -4.42 22.06 -12.55
CA SER A 78 -4.72 22.60 -13.89
C SER A 78 -3.95 21.91 -15.02
N SER A 79 -2.79 21.31 -14.69
CA SER A 79 -1.99 20.47 -15.59
C SER A 79 -1.37 19.31 -14.83
N VAL A 80 -2.12 18.23 -14.67
CA VAL A 80 -1.67 17.01 -13.97
C VAL A 80 -0.33 16.48 -14.51
N PRO A 81 -0.07 16.37 -15.83
CA PRO A 81 1.20 15.80 -16.31
C PRO A 81 2.43 16.59 -15.88
N SER A 82 2.37 17.92 -15.90
CA SER A 82 3.51 18.78 -15.58
C SER A 82 3.76 18.87 -14.07
N THR A 83 2.69 19.05 -13.30
CA THR A 83 2.75 19.09 -11.82
C THR A 83 3.15 17.75 -11.24
N PHE A 84 2.58 16.64 -11.73
CA PHE A 84 3.03 15.29 -11.38
C PHE A 84 4.51 15.09 -11.69
N LYS A 85 4.98 15.45 -12.90
CA LYS A 85 6.39 15.32 -13.27
C LYS A 85 7.30 16.07 -12.30
N ALA A 86 6.98 17.32 -11.99
CA ALA A 86 7.78 18.12 -11.06
C ALA A 86 7.85 17.49 -9.67
N HIS A 87 6.72 17.01 -9.13
CA HIS A 87 6.69 16.37 -7.81
C HIS A 87 7.36 14.99 -7.79
N PHE A 88 7.25 14.23 -8.87
CA PHE A 88 7.92 12.95 -9.06
C PHE A 88 9.45 13.12 -9.13
N GLU A 89 9.92 14.12 -9.88
CA GLU A 89 11.34 14.47 -9.93
C GLU A 89 11.84 14.89 -8.54
N ASP A 90 11.08 15.70 -7.81
CA ASP A 90 11.46 16.16 -6.47
C ASP A 90 11.67 15.00 -5.47
N ILE A 91 10.72 14.06 -5.38
CA ILE A 91 10.87 12.90 -4.51
C ILE A 91 12.00 11.97 -4.98
N ALA A 92 12.21 11.82 -6.29
CA ALA A 92 13.33 11.04 -6.83
C ALA A 92 14.69 11.62 -6.42
N LEU A 93 14.86 12.94 -6.48
CA LEU A 93 16.07 13.61 -6.03
C LEU A 93 16.25 13.53 -4.51
N ALA A 94 15.16 13.59 -3.75
CA ALA A 94 15.16 13.39 -2.31
C ALA A 94 15.63 11.98 -1.93
N ILE A 95 15.15 10.94 -2.64
CA ILE A 95 15.59 9.54 -2.48
C ILE A 95 17.08 9.41 -2.78
N GLU A 96 17.57 9.99 -3.88
CA GLU A 96 19.00 9.92 -4.22
C GLU A 96 19.87 10.55 -3.12
N CYS A 97 19.44 11.68 -2.54
CA CYS A 97 20.18 12.34 -1.47
C CYS A 97 20.04 11.61 -0.13
N TYR A 98 18.85 11.09 0.20
CA TYR A 98 18.63 10.27 1.40
C TYR A 98 19.53 9.04 1.39
N ASN A 99 19.68 8.38 0.23
CA ASN A 99 20.53 7.21 0.06
C ASN A 99 22.00 7.46 0.48
N LYS A 100 22.47 8.72 0.40
CA LYS A 100 23.83 9.14 0.77
C LYS A 100 23.91 9.88 2.12
N SER A 101 22.79 10.00 2.82
CA SER A 101 22.69 10.83 4.03
C SER A 101 23.22 10.13 5.28
N THR A 102 23.69 10.92 6.25
CA THR A 102 24.00 10.44 7.60
C THR A 102 22.75 9.94 8.31
N LEU A 103 21.60 10.58 8.05
CA LEU A 103 20.30 10.17 8.58
C LEU A 103 19.97 8.71 8.24
N LYS A 104 20.12 8.31 6.96
CA LYS A 104 19.95 6.91 6.54
C LYS A 104 20.90 5.99 7.29
N LYS A 105 22.18 6.37 7.40
CA LYS A 105 23.19 5.57 8.09
C LYS A 105 22.79 5.32 9.55
N GLU A 106 22.45 6.37 10.28
CA GLU A 106 22.06 6.30 11.70
C GLU A 106 20.82 5.45 11.93
N ILE A 107 19.77 5.61 11.10
CA ILE A 107 18.54 4.82 11.20
C ILE A 107 18.84 3.34 10.95
N ASN A 108 19.56 3.03 9.87
CA ASN A 108 19.84 1.65 9.50
C ASN A 108 20.82 0.98 10.48
N GLU A 109 21.75 1.70 11.11
CA GLU A 109 22.61 1.14 12.15
C GLU A 109 21.81 0.72 13.40
N ARG A 110 20.78 1.49 13.76
CA ARG A 110 19.89 1.14 14.88
C ARG A 110 18.98 -0.04 14.58
N LEU A 111 18.56 -0.19 13.32
CA LEU A 111 17.70 -1.29 12.87
C LEU A 111 18.48 -2.56 12.50
N SER A 112 19.74 -2.42 12.08
CA SER A 112 20.56 -3.58 11.74
C SER A 112 20.87 -4.35 13.01
N THR A 113 20.26 -5.53 13.14
CA THR A 113 20.67 -6.50 14.16
C THR A 113 21.85 -7.33 13.63
N ASN A 114 22.23 -8.41 14.32
CA ASN A 114 23.35 -9.27 13.95
C ASN A 114 23.30 -9.69 12.46
N GLY A 115 24.28 -9.25 11.68
CA GLY A 115 24.47 -9.63 10.27
C GLY A 115 24.30 -8.48 9.28
N SER A 116 24.54 -8.77 7.99
CA SER A 116 24.36 -7.80 6.91
C SER A 116 22.91 -7.76 6.45
N TYR A 117 22.35 -6.56 6.37
CA TYR A 117 21.02 -6.29 5.83
C TYR A 117 21.11 -5.53 4.51
N ARG A 118 20.32 -5.95 3.52
CA ARG A 118 20.00 -5.16 2.33
C ARG A 118 19.21 -3.93 2.77
N LYS A 119 19.56 -2.76 2.22
CA LYS A 119 18.87 -1.49 2.49
C LYS A 119 18.19 -1.05 1.20
N VAL A 120 16.89 -0.81 1.27
CA VAL A 120 16.08 -0.40 0.13
C VAL A 120 15.46 0.95 0.43
N GLU A 121 15.44 1.82 -0.56
CA GLU A 121 14.77 3.11 -0.52
C GLU A 121 13.60 3.10 -1.49
N THR A 122 12.40 3.25 -0.96
CA THR A 122 11.17 3.26 -1.74
C THR A 122 10.44 4.57 -1.51
N GLY A 123 10.09 5.25 -2.59
CA GLY A 123 9.29 6.47 -2.57
C GLY A 123 7.80 6.17 -2.48
N VAL A 124 7.06 7.04 -1.78
CA VAL A 124 5.60 7.11 -1.83
C VAL A 124 5.20 8.55 -2.08
N LEU A 125 4.61 8.81 -3.24
CA LEU A 125 4.06 10.10 -3.61
C LEU A 125 2.55 10.09 -3.44
N PHE A 126 2.05 10.76 -2.41
CA PHE A 126 0.64 11.11 -2.31
C PHE A 126 0.38 12.27 -3.25
N TYR A 127 -0.38 12.02 -4.30
CA TYR A 127 -0.82 13.01 -5.28
C TYR A 127 -2.35 13.09 -5.21
N ILE A 128 -2.83 13.77 -4.19
CA ILE A 128 -4.24 13.79 -3.80
C ILE A 128 -4.82 15.19 -3.92
N ASN A 129 -6.13 15.28 -4.10
CA ASN A 129 -6.84 16.55 -4.16
C ASN A 129 -8.27 16.41 -3.63
N ASN A 130 -8.93 17.55 -3.38
CA ASN A 130 -10.27 17.59 -2.81
C ASN A 130 -11.42 17.58 -3.86
N ASP A 131 -11.20 17.08 -5.08
CA ASP A 131 -12.27 16.89 -6.05
C ASP A 131 -12.97 15.55 -5.77
N ASP A 132 -14.30 15.58 -5.67
CA ASP A 132 -15.17 14.42 -5.42
C ASP A 132 -15.81 13.86 -6.70
N THR A 133 -15.53 14.46 -7.87
CA THR A 133 -16.01 14.00 -9.18
C THR A 133 -15.47 12.58 -9.49
N PRO A 134 -16.31 11.54 -9.61
CA PRO A 134 -15.87 10.15 -9.75
C PRO A 134 -14.88 9.89 -10.90
N GLU A 135 -15.08 10.56 -12.05
CA GLU A 135 -14.26 10.35 -13.24
C GLU A 135 -12.84 10.94 -13.12
N LYS A 136 -12.62 11.82 -12.13
CA LYS A 136 -11.34 12.52 -11.91
C LYS A 136 -10.51 11.93 -10.79
N GLN A 137 -10.99 10.88 -10.14
CA GLN A 137 -10.29 10.28 -9.00
C GLN A 137 -8.99 9.59 -9.41
N SER A 138 -8.86 9.17 -10.68
CA SER A 138 -7.62 8.56 -11.17
C SER A 138 -6.84 9.46 -12.11
N ILE A 139 -5.53 9.54 -11.87
CA ILE A 139 -4.59 10.29 -12.73
C ILE A 139 -3.83 9.39 -13.71
N ILE A 140 -3.93 8.06 -13.59
CA ILE A 140 -3.11 7.09 -14.34
C ILE A 140 -3.12 7.38 -15.86
N ASN A 141 -4.31 7.58 -16.43
CA ASN A 141 -4.47 7.87 -17.85
C ASN A 141 -3.86 9.22 -18.28
N GLN A 142 -3.79 10.18 -17.36
CA GLN A 142 -3.24 11.51 -17.60
C GLN A 142 -1.70 11.49 -17.60
N ILE A 143 -1.10 10.64 -16.77
CA ILE A 143 0.36 10.57 -16.58
C ILE A 143 1.06 9.46 -17.38
N LYS A 144 0.31 8.55 -18.02
CA LYS A 144 0.86 7.39 -18.73
C LYS A 144 1.95 7.71 -19.77
N ASN A 145 1.87 8.89 -20.38
CA ASN A 145 2.79 9.36 -21.43
C ASN A 145 3.80 10.41 -20.91
N THR A 146 3.81 10.69 -19.61
CA THR A 146 4.75 11.64 -19.02
C THR A 146 6.16 11.07 -19.08
N GLN A 147 7.03 11.70 -19.87
CA GLN A 147 8.43 11.29 -19.96
C GLN A 147 9.19 11.70 -18.69
N SER A 148 9.73 10.70 -18.00
CA SER A 148 10.64 10.88 -16.88
C SER A 148 12.03 11.29 -17.38
N ASN A 149 12.73 12.10 -16.58
CA ASN A 149 14.13 12.45 -16.85
C ASN A 149 15.02 11.22 -16.59
N SER A 150 15.74 10.75 -17.62
CA SER A 150 16.60 9.57 -17.55
C SER A 150 17.77 9.70 -16.56
N ALA A 151 18.07 10.91 -16.08
CA ALA A 151 19.11 11.15 -15.10
C ALA A 151 18.68 10.85 -13.65
N LEU A 152 17.38 10.65 -13.37
CA LEU A 152 16.88 10.41 -12.02
C LEU A 152 17.33 9.04 -11.50
N LYS A 153 17.79 9.01 -10.24
CA LYS A 153 18.24 7.78 -9.59
C LYS A 153 17.32 7.39 -8.44
N TYR A 154 16.39 6.51 -8.74
CA TYR A 154 15.49 5.89 -7.78
C TYR A 154 15.24 4.44 -8.19
N ARG A 155 14.86 3.60 -7.22
CA ARG A 155 14.44 2.22 -7.49
C ARG A 155 12.96 2.16 -7.82
N THR A 156 12.13 2.60 -6.88
CA THR A 156 10.68 2.53 -6.97
C THR A 156 10.06 3.75 -6.28
N ILE A 157 9.05 4.32 -6.92
CA ILE A 157 8.18 5.34 -6.32
C ILE A 157 6.74 4.88 -6.56
N HIS A 158 6.03 4.55 -5.50
CA HIS A 158 4.59 4.29 -5.55
C HIS A 158 3.84 5.61 -5.58
N VAL A 159 2.76 5.66 -6.37
CA VAL A 159 1.89 6.83 -6.48
C VAL A 159 0.54 6.49 -5.89
N ILE A 160 0.05 7.36 -5.01
CA ILE A 160 -1.29 7.28 -4.44
C ILE A 160 -2.08 8.47 -4.96
N ASP A 161 -2.95 8.23 -5.95
CA ASP A 161 -3.99 9.18 -6.38
C ASP A 161 -5.27 8.99 -5.55
N ASN A 162 -6.30 9.80 -5.77
CA ASN A 162 -7.54 9.71 -4.98
C ASN A 162 -8.20 8.33 -5.10
N LYS A 163 -8.26 7.74 -6.32
CA LYS A 163 -8.83 6.40 -6.52
C LYS A 163 -8.06 5.37 -5.70
N ARG A 164 -6.74 5.45 -5.69
CA ARG A 164 -5.91 4.53 -4.92
C ARG A 164 -6.03 4.75 -3.41
N ALA A 165 -6.07 6.00 -2.98
CA ALA A 165 -6.29 6.38 -1.58
C ALA A 165 -7.63 5.81 -1.07
N ALA A 166 -8.72 5.98 -1.83
CA ALA A 166 -10.03 5.43 -1.50
C ALA A 166 -9.97 3.91 -1.33
N PHE A 167 -9.41 3.18 -2.30
CA PHE A 167 -9.29 1.72 -2.19
C PHE A 167 -8.52 1.28 -0.94
N LEU A 168 -7.37 1.90 -0.65
CA LEU A 168 -6.55 1.57 0.52
C LEU A 168 -7.32 1.86 1.82
N PHE A 169 -7.98 3.01 1.89
CA PHE A 169 -8.76 3.43 3.05
C PHE A 169 -9.97 2.52 3.29
N ASP A 170 -10.81 2.35 2.28
CA ASP A 170 -12.06 1.59 2.36
C ASP A 170 -11.77 0.12 2.66
N SER A 171 -10.79 -0.48 1.99
CA SER A 171 -10.44 -1.89 2.19
C SER A 171 -9.95 -2.19 3.60
N ILE A 172 -8.98 -1.41 4.10
CA ILE A 172 -8.40 -1.64 5.42
C ILE A 172 -9.43 -1.34 6.51
N THR A 173 -10.18 -0.26 6.36
CA THR A 173 -11.22 0.16 7.32
C THR A 173 -12.36 -0.85 7.37
N PHE A 174 -12.86 -1.31 6.22
CA PHE A 174 -13.91 -2.32 6.13
C PHE A 174 -13.56 -3.60 6.91
N ILE A 175 -12.37 -4.17 6.65
CA ILE A 175 -11.96 -5.42 7.30
C ILE A 175 -11.75 -5.21 8.80
N ARG A 176 -11.09 -4.11 9.22
CA ARG A 176 -10.88 -3.79 10.64
C ARG A 176 -12.18 -3.54 11.38
N ASN A 177 -13.14 -2.86 10.78
CA ASN A 177 -14.46 -2.61 11.41
C ASN A 177 -15.26 -3.91 11.53
N LYS A 178 -15.17 -4.79 10.53
CA LYS A 178 -15.93 -6.05 10.50
C LYS A 178 -15.43 -7.10 11.51
N TYR A 179 -14.12 -7.18 11.72
CA TYR A 179 -13.51 -8.23 12.54
C TYR A 179 -12.77 -7.74 13.79
N GLY A 180 -12.63 -6.42 13.95
CA GLY A 180 -11.86 -5.78 15.03
C GLY A 180 -10.39 -5.58 14.64
N LYS A 181 -9.86 -4.36 14.87
CA LYS A 181 -8.47 -3.96 14.53
C LYS A 181 -7.43 -4.92 15.10
N ASP A 182 -7.66 -5.46 16.30
CA ASP A 182 -6.70 -6.32 16.99
C ASP A 182 -6.55 -7.70 16.34
N LYS A 183 -7.64 -8.24 15.76
CA LYS A 183 -7.65 -9.55 15.09
C LYS A 183 -7.19 -9.49 13.63
N VAL A 184 -7.18 -8.31 13.03
CA VAL A 184 -6.85 -8.11 11.62
C VAL A 184 -5.36 -7.83 11.45
N ASN A 185 -4.69 -8.65 10.67
CA ASN A 185 -3.29 -8.50 10.30
C ASN A 185 -3.16 -8.48 8.78
N PHE A 186 -2.14 -7.80 8.26
CA PHE A 186 -1.72 -7.99 6.87
C PHE A 186 -1.07 -9.36 6.73
N PHE A 187 -1.40 -10.07 5.66
CA PHE A 187 -0.80 -11.37 5.36
C PHE A 187 0.45 -11.18 4.50
N TYR A 188 1.52 -11.88 4.85
CA TYR A 188 2.81 -11.85 4.18
C TYR A 188 3.04 -13.24 3.58
N PRO A 189 2.74 -13.44 2.28
CA PRO A 189 2.77 -14.76 1.68
C PRO A 189 4.16 -15.39 1.76
N PRO A 190 4.26 -16.70 2.04
CA PRO A 190 5.52 -17.41 1.99
C PRO A 190 6.03 -17.44 0.55
N THR A 191 7.18 -16.83 0.29
CA THR A 191 7.86 -16.88 -1.01
C THR A 191 9.32 -17.20 -0.81
N SER A 192 10.03 -17.58 -1.86
CA SER A 192 11.49 -17.85 -1.80
C SER A 192 12.30 -16.69 -1.21
N LEU A 193 11.80 -15.45 -1.27
CA LEU A 193 12.44 -14.26 -0.72
C LEU A 193 12.39 -14.19 0.81
N ASN A 194 11.38 -14.78 1.46
CA ASN A 194 11.17 -14.67 2.92
C ASN A 194 11.25 -16.01 3.69
N LEU A 195 11.67 -17.10 3.03
CA LEU A 195 11.82 -18.43 3.65
C LEU A 195 12.82 -18.50 4.81
N MET A 196 13.85 -17.64 4.81
CA MET A 196 14.98 -17.69 5.75
C MET A 196 14.76 -16.86 7.03
N MET A 197 13.56 -16.33 7.28
CA MET A 197 13.29 -15.58 8.50
C MET A 197 13.32 -16.48 9.74
N ILE A 198 14.23 -16.16 10.68
CA ILE A 198 14.49 -16.94 11.92
C ILE A 198 13.22 -17.09 12.77
N LYS A 199 12.29 -16.12 12.70
CA LYS A 199 10.95 -16.19 13.27
C LYS A 199 9.94 -16.00 12.13
N LYS A 200 9.51 -17.09 11.50
CA LYS A 200 8.49 -17.09 10.44
C LYS A 200 7.22 -16.44 10.97
N ARG A 201 6.97 -15.20 10.58
CA ARG A 201 5.70 -14.51 10.83
C ARG A 201 5.12 -14.11 9.48
N TYR A 202 4.19 -14.91 8.98
CA TYR A 202 3.50 -14.66 7.70
C TYR A 202 2.38 -13.65 7.83
N TYR A 203 2.36 -12.87 8.91
CA TYR A 203 1.38 -11.81 9.11
C TYR A 203 1.87 -10.79 10.13
N GLY A 204 1.30 -9.60 10.11
CA GLY A 204 1.64 -8.55 11.07
C GLY A 204 0.83 -7.27 10.88
N LYS A 205 1.17 -6.25 11.67
CA LYS A 205 0.46 -4.97 11.67
C LYS A 205 1.04 -3.94 10.69
N ILE A 206 2.24 -4.19 10.16
CA ILE A 206 2.89 -3.29 9.20
C ILE A 206 2.38 -3.61 7.80
N PHE A 207 1.86 -2.60 7.10
CA PHE A 207 1.53 -2.69 5.69
C PHE A 207 2.81 -2.58 4.86
N PRO A 208 3.20 -3.60 4.08
CA PRO A 208 4.35 -3.53 3.21
C PRO A 208 4.17 -2.44 2.16
N VAL A 209 5.24 -1.69 1.87
CA VAL A 209 5.20 -0.57 0.91
C VAL A 209 4.83 -1.05 -0.49
N GLU A 210 5.22 -2.28 -0.83
CA GLU A 210 4.93 -2.93 -2.10
C GLU A 210 3.43 -3.15 -2.32
N TYR A 211 2.63 -3.25 -1.26
CA TYR A 211 1.18 -3.40 -1.36
C TYR A 211 0.47 -2.09 -1.71
N ILE A 212 1.15 -0.93 -1.61
CA ILE A 212 0.57 0.38 -1.91
C ILE A 212 0.07 0.48 -3.34
N SER A 213 0.69 -0.17 -4.32
CA SER A 213 0.23 -0.18 -5.71
C SER A 213 -0.39 -1.51 -6.15
N SER A 214 -0.52 -2.48 -5.25
CA SER A 214 -1.07 -3.80 -5.57
C SER A 214 -2.60 -3.77 -5.71
N PRO A 215 -3.20 -4.34 -6.78
CA PRO A 215 -4.66 -4.41 -6.89
C PRO A 215 -5.31 -5.31 -5.82
N ILE A 216 -4.51 -6.03 -5.04
CA ILE A 216 -4.95 -6.94 -3.99
C ILE A 216 -4.25 -6.59 -2.68
N ILE A 217 -5.02 -6.50 -1.60
CA ILE A 217 -4.52 -6.40 -0.23
C ILE A 217 -4.81 -7.72 0.50
N PRO A 218 -3.77 -8.49 0.86
CA PRO A 218 -3.94 -9.73 1.58
C PRO A 218 -3.98 -9.47 3.11
N PHE A 219 -4.95 -10.09 3.78
CA PHE A 219 -5.13 -10.05 5.22
C PHE A 219 -5.18 -11.47 5.79
N LEU A 220 -4.74 -11.58 7.05
CA LEU A 220 -4.99 -12.72 7.92
C LEU A 220 -5.84 -12.23 9.09
N ILE A 221 -6.99 -12.87 9.29
CA ILE A 221 -7.93 -12.53 10.35
C ILE A 221 -7.90 -13.65 11.37
N GLU A 222 -7.40 -13.33 12.56
CA GLU A 222 -7.34 -14.26 13.70
C GLU A 222 -8.76 -14.65 14.15
N GLN A 223 -8.96 -15.94 14.42
CA GLN A 223 -10.21 -16.48 14.96
C GLN A 223 -10.04 -16.83 16.44
N GLU A 224 -11.15 -16.95 17.16
CA GLU A 224 -11.15 -17.39 18.55
C GLU A 224 -11.06 -18.92 18.65
N ASN A 225 -10.87 -19.45 19.87
CA ASN A 225 -11.00 -20.88 20.18
C ASN A 225 -10.10 -21.83 19.36
N ASN A 226 -8.90 -21.38 18.95
CA ASN A 226 -7.95 -22.14 18.13
C ASN A 226 -8.49 -22.55 16.74
N GLU A 227 -9.51 -21.87 16.22
CA GLU A 227 -9.93 -22.04 14.84
C GLU A 227 -8.86 -21.55 13.86
N GLN A 228 -8.83 -22.15 12.67
CA GLN A 228 -7.92 -21.69 11.60
C GLN A 228 -8.23 -20.23 11.22
N PRO A 229 -7.21 -19.39 11.03
CA PRO A 229 -7.42 -17.99 10.67
C PRO A 229 -8.09 -17.86 9.30
N ILE A 230 -8.74 -16.74 9.00
CA ILE A 230 -9.29 -16.48 7.66
C ILE A 230 -8.24 -15.78 6.82
N ILE A 231 -7.90 -16.33 5.65
CA ILE A 231 -7.10 -15.63 4.64
C ILE A 231 -8.04 -14.83 3.75
N CYS A 232 -7.86 -13.52 3.75
CA CYS A 232 -8.75 -12.59 3.09
C CYS A 232 -8.01 -11.80 2.01
N MET A 233 -8.48 -11.89 0.77
CA MET A 233 -7.98 -11.10 -0.36
C MET A 233 -8.99 -10.01 -0.70
N VAL A 234 -8.65 -8.74 -0.46
CA VAL A 234 -9.46 -7.60 -0.88
C VAL A 234 -8.94 -7.08 -2.22
N CYS A 235 -9.79 -7.00 -3.23
CA CYS A 235 -9.40 -6.68 -4.60
C CYS A 235 -10.05 -5.38 -5.08
N SER A 236 -9.26 -4.51 -5.73
CA SER A 236 -9.72 -3.26 -6.33
C SER A 236 -10.35 -3.46 -7.71
N GLU A 237 -10.19 -4.63 -8.32
CA GLU A 237 -10.74 -4.92 -9.64
C GLU A 237 -12.20 -5.36 -9.54
N PRO A 238 -13.04 -5.01 -10.53
CA PRO A 238 -14.41 -5.48 -10.58
C PRO A 238 -14.49 -7.02 -10.57
N TYR A 239 -15.51 -7.54 -9.90
CA TYR A 239 -15.74 -8.98 -9.87
C TYR A 239 -15.90 -9.57 -11.28
N SER A 240 -15.22 -10.69 -11.52
CA SER A 240 -15.54 -11.63 -12.60
C SER A 240 -15.27 -13.05 -12.13
N SER A 241 -15.95 -14.04 -12.74
CA SER A 241 -15.73 -15.46 -12.44
C SER A 241 -14.27 -15.86 -12.63
N ASN A 242 -13.66 -15.46 -13.74
CA ASN A 242 -12.27 -15.77 -14.07
C ASN A 242 -11.28 -15.17 -13.08
N LEU A 243 -11.54 -13.93 -12.62
CA LEU A 243 -10.72 -13.30 -11.59
C LEU A 243 -10.82 -14.08 -10.28
N LEU A 244 -12.03 -14.45 -9.87
CA LEU A 244 -12.25 -15.24 -8.66
C LEU A 244 -11.54 -16.61 -8.74
N ASP A 245 -11.64 -17.31 -9.87
CA ASP A 245 -10.95 -18.59 -10.07
C ASP A 245 -9.43 -18.45 -9.94
N GLY A 246 -8.86 -17.42 -10.58
CA GLY A 246 -7.44 -17.11 -10.46
C GLY A 246 -7.03 -16.79 -9.02
N LEU A 247 -7.83 -16.00 -8.30
CA LEU A 247 -7.59 -15.66 -6.90
C LEU A 247 -7.66 -16.89 -5.99
N ILE A 248 -8.66 -17.77 -6.19
CA ILE A 248 -8.79 -19.02 -5.42
C ILE A 248 -7.57 -19.91 -5.65
N SER A 249 -7.23 -20.18 -6.92
CA SER A 249 -6.10 -21.03 -7.29
C SER A 249 -4.79 -20.51 -6.67
N CYS A 250 -4.47 -19.24 -6.88
CA CYS A 250 -3.27 -18.61 -6.34
C CYS A 250 -3.24 -18.60 -4.80
N THR A 251 -4.36 -18.26 -4.16
CA THR A 251 -4.42 -18.21 -2.69
C THR A 251 -4.22 -19.60 -2.09
N ARG A 252 -4.86 -20.62 -2.66
CA ARG A 252 -4.73 -22.02 -2.20
C ARG A 252 -3.28 -22.47 -2.20
N ASP A 253 -2.56 -22.25 -3.30
CA ASP A 253 -1.16 -22.64 -3.42
C ASP A 253 -0.27 -21.94 -2.38
N LEU A 254 -0.59 -20.70 -2.02
CA LEU A 254 0.17 -19.91 -1.05
C LEU A 254 -0.13 -20.26 0.41
N VAL A 255 -1.33 -20.77 0.72
CA VAL A 255 -1.83 -20.87 2.11
C VAL A 255 -2.33 -22.26 2.51
N ALA A 256 -2.07 -23.29 1.69
CA ALA A 256 -2.51 -24.66 1.94
C ALA A 256 -2.20 -25.17 3.36
N ASP A 257 -1.03 -24.83 3.89
CA ASP A 257 -0.57 -25.22 5.25
C ASP A 257 -1.03 -24.26 6.36
N ILE A 258 -1.73 -23.17 6.02
CA ILE A 258 -2.09 -22.09 6.93
C ILE A 258 -3.59 -22.11 7.25
N SER A 259 -4.44 -22.20 6.23
CA SER A 259 -5.90 -22.15 6.41
C SER A 259 -6.68 -22.67 5.23
N GLN A 260 -7.81 -23.30 5.53
CA GLN A 260 -8.84 -23.67 4.56
C GLN A 260 -9.98 -22.64 4.45
N ASN A 261 -9.97 -21.59 5.28
CA ASN A 261 -10.96 -20.52 5.30
C ASN A 261 -10.52 -19.34 4.43
N LEU A 262 -11.07 -19.25 3.23
CA LEU A 262 -10.74 -18.22 2.24
C LEU A 262 -11.88 -17.21 2.10
N MET A 263 -11.54 -15.93 2.11
CA MET A 263 -12.47 -14.84 1.87
C MET A 263 -11.97 -13.94 0.75
N PHE A 264 -12.86 -13.65 -0.20
CA PHE A 264 -12.59 -12.72 -1.29
C PHE A 264 -13.53 -11.53 -1.17
N VAL A 265 -12.97 -10.32 -1.21
CA VAL A 265 -13.71 -9.08 -1.06
C VAL A 265 -13.49 -8.24 -2.31
N PHE A 266 -14.57 -7.85 -2.97
CA PHE A 266 -14.55 -6.99 -4.15
C PHE A 266 -15.16 -5.63 -3.83
N GLU A 267 -15.00 -4.66 -4.73
CA GLU A 267 -15.66 -3.36 -4.59
C GLU A 267 -17.18 -3.52 -4.47
N TYR A 268 -17.78 -4.18 -5.46
CA TYR A 268 -19.19 -4.53 -5.49
C TYR A 268 -19.35 -6.01 -5.87
N TYR A 269 -20.25 -6.72 -5.20
CA TYR A 269 -20.55 -8.12 -5.49
C TYR A 269 -22.04 -8.43 -5.28
N ASN A 270 -22.76 -8.58 -6.38
CA ASN A 270 -24.17 -8.95 -6.34
C ASN A 270 -24.32 -10.49 -6.25
N LYS A 271 -24.83 -10.98 -5.13
CA LYS A 271 -25.01 -12.43 -4.89
C LYS A 271 -26.02 -13.08 -5.84
N LEU A 272 -27.09 -12.39 -6.22
CA LEU A 272 -28.12 -12.95 -7.09
C LEU A 272 -27.58 -13.19 -8.50
N ASN A 273 -26.87 -12.21 -9.05
CA ASN A 273 -26.36 -12.28 -10.42
C ASN A 273 -25.22 -13.30 -10.58
N ASN A 274 -24.51 -13.62 -9.50
CA ASN A 274 -23.30 -14.44 -9.55
C ASN A 274 -23.46 -15.83 -8.91
N LYS A 275 -24.70 -16.23 -8.56
CA LYS A 275 -24.96 -17.49 -7.87
C LYS A 275 -24.51 -18.71 -8.66
N GLU A 276 -24.91 -18.83 -9.92
CA GLU A 276 -24.58 -20.00 -10.75
C GLU A 276 -23.08 -20.16 -10.94
N SER A 277 -22.36 -19.06 -11.19
CA SER A 277 -20.91 -19.05 -11.26
C SER A 277 -20.27 -19.50 -9.95
N LEU A 278 -20.78 -19.04 -8.80
CA LEU A 278 -20.25 -19.45 -7.50
C LEU A 278 -20.50 -20.93 -7.21
N ASP A 279 -21.67 -21.44 -7.55
CA ASP A 279 -22.01 -22.85 -7.36
C ASP A 279 -21.11 -23.76 -8.23
N ALA A 280 -20.82 -23.36 -9.47
CA ALA A 280 -19.87 -24.06 -10.34
C ALA A 280 -18.45 -24.10 -9.73
N ILE A 281 -17.97 -22.97 -9.21
CA ILE A 281 -16.64 -22.86 -8.57
C ILE A 281 -16.56 -23.75 -7.32
N ARG A 282 -17.63 -23.76 -6.51
CA ARG A 282 -17.72 -24.61 -5.32
C ARG A 282 -17.72 -26.09 -5.66
N LEU A 283 -18.40 -26.49 -6.72
CA LEU A 283 -18.41 -27.88 -7.20
C LEU A 283 -17.03 -28.32 -7.72
N ALA A 284 -16.29 -27.41 -8.34
CA ALA A 284 -14.93 -27.65 -8.84
C ALA A 284 -13.84 -27.58 -7.75
N THR A 285 -14.17 -27.03 -6.57
CA THR A 285 -13.23 -26.86 -5.46
C THR A 285 -13.31 -28.05 -4.49
N ASP A 286 -12.18 -28.43 -3.89
CA ASP A 286 -12.14 -29.48 -2.87
C ASP A 286 -13.09 -29.19 -1.70
N LYS A 287 -13.83 -30.21 -1.25
CA LYS A 287 -14.86 -30.09 -0.21
C LYS A 287 -14.37 -29.51 1.12
N ASN A 288 -13.06 -29.50 1.36
CA ASN A 288 -12.47 -29.03 2.61
C ASN A 288 -12.19 -27.52 2.62
N ILE A 289 -12.35 -26.81 1.49
CA ILE A 289 -12.07 -25.37 1.40
C ILE A 289 -13.36 -24.59 1.57
N ASN A 290 -13.38 -23.67 2.53
CA ASN A 290 -14.50 -22.78 2.78
C ASN A 290 -14.28 -21.44 2.08
N ILE A 291 -15.12 -21.13 1.09
CA ILE A 291 -15.04 -19.89 0.30
C ILE A 291 -16.19 -18.94 0.66
N LYS A 292 -15.82 -17.75 1.10
CA LYS A 292 -16.73 -16.62 1.37
C LYS A 292 -16.44 -15.46 0.42
N ILE A 293 -17.50 -14.86 -0.12
CA ILE A 293 -17.40 -13.67 -0.97
C ILE A 293 -18.26 -12.56 -0.38
N THR A 294 -17.75 -11.33 -0.41
CA THR A 294 -18.45 -10.13 0.06
C THR A 294 -17.96 -8.90 -0.70
N SER A 295 -18.63 -7.77 -0.52
CA SER A 295 -18.20 -6.46 -1.00
C SER A 295 -17.74 -5.58 0.17
N TYR A 296 -16.85 -4.63 -0.10
CA TYR A 296 -16.53 -3.54 0.85
C TYR A 296 -17.38 -2.29 0.64
N ASN A 297 -18.02 -2.13 -0.53
CA ASN A 297 -19.11 -1.20 -0.73
C ASN A 297 -20.45 -1.95 -0.65
N SER A 298 -21.33 -1.50 0.23
CA SER A 298 -22.69 -2.05 0.36
C SER A 298 -23.70 -1.03 -0.15
N ASP A 299 -24.60 -1.45 -1.03
CA ASP A 299 -25.87 -0.75 -1.27
C ASP A 299 -27.03 -1.54 -0.62
N PHE A 300 -28.26 -1.06 -0.76
CA PHE A 300 -29.44 -1.72 -0.18
C PHE A 300 -29.70 -3.13 -0.77
N ARG A 301 -29.00 -3.52 -1.83
CA ARG A 301 -29.12 -4.80 -2.52
C ARG A 301 -28.07 -5.81 -2.05
N GLY A 302 -27.12 -5.38 -1.21
CA GLY A 302 -26.05 -6.20 -0.66
C GLY A 302 -24.78 -6.16 -1.51
#